data_AF-C1BMT2-F1
#
_entry.id   AF-C1BMT2-F1
#
_cell.length_a   1.000
_cell.length_b   1.000
_cell.length_c   1.000
_cell.angle_alpha   90.00
_cell.angle_beta   90.00
_cell.angle_gamma   90.00
#
_symmetry.space_group_name_H-M   'P 1'
#
loop_
_entity.id
_entity.type
_entity.pdbx_description
1 polymer ?
#
loop_
_entity_poly.entity_id
_entity_poly.type
_entity_poly.pdbx_seq_one_letter_code
_entity_poly.pdbx_strand_id
1 'polypeptide(L)'
;MAICPSILLSMSLYIIFLLPCNGNLPEQEENPSEKYLTVDCSTLLPGQYLCSEPEIDENTQEPIDCSREGIASVQCMALPGLSCIETGNRSFTGSTECRWTNGVHFQTALLLSIFFGPLGLDRFYLGYPAIGFLKLTTLGFFFLGHLLDVILIASQSLGPADGSAYVINYYGPRLHVVRLDNMTVRKPRPDWY
;
A
#
# COMPACT_ATOMS: atom_id res chain seq x y z
N MET A 1 29.69 -12.36 18.49
CA MET A 1 30.92 -11.84 17.86
C MET A 1 30.53 -10.80 16.83
N ALA A 2 30.54 -9.53 17.21
CA ALA A 2 30.52 -8.43 16.26
C ALA A 2 31.76 -7.59 16.57
N ILE A 3 32.67 -7.50 15.60
CA ILE A 3 33.93 -6.79 15.71
C ILE A 3 33.69 -5.41 15.12
N CYS A 4 33.76 -4.36 15.94
CA CYS A 4 33.73 -2.98 15.48
C CYS A 4 35.16 -2.42 15.54
N PRO A 5 35.79 -2.01 14.42
CA PRO A 5 37.14 -1.47 14.45
C PRO A 5 37.08 0.07 14.56
N SER A 6 37.42 0.61 15.72
CA SER A 6 37.76 2.03 15.83
C SER A 6 39.27 2.17 15.62
N ILE A 7 39.64 2.71 14.47
CA ILE A 7 41.01 3.10 14.14
C ILE A 7 41.35 4.35 14.96
N LEU A 8 42.40 4.32 15.77
CA LEU A 8 43.21 5.51 16.07
C LEU A 8 44.66 5.12 16.31
N LEU A 9 45.51 5.72 15.47
CA LEU A 9 46.95 5.56 15.34
C LEU A 9 47.70 6.07 16.59
N SER A 10 48.56 5.22 17.16
CA SER A 10 49.84 5.64 17.75
C SER A 10 50.74 4.43 17.95
N MET A 11 51.84 4.40 17.23
CA MET A 11 52.83 3.32 17.20
C MET A 11 53.75 3.37 18.43
N SER A 12 53.65 2.38 19.33
CA SER A 12 54.81 1.64 19.89
C SER A 12 54.39 0.61 20.94
N LEU A 13 54.83 -0.64 20.71
CA LEU A 13 54.88 -1.82 21.59
C LEU A 13 53.56 -2.39 22.17
N TYR A 14 52.93 -3.26 21.35
CA TYR A 14 52.51 -4.63 21.66
C TYR A 14 52.20 -5.00 23.13
N ILE A 15 51.03 -4.62 23.63
CA ILE A 15 50.28 -5.42 24.60
C ILE A 15 48.78 -5.31 24.25
N ILE A 16 48.23 -6.34 23.61
CA ILE A 16 46.78 -6.45 23.36
C ILE A 16 46.15 -6.87 24.69
N PHE A 17 45.70 -5.91 25.50
CA PHE A 17 44.77 -6.21 26.59
C PHE A 17 43.39 -6.47 25.97
N LEU A 18 43.02 -7.75 25.84
CA LEU A 18 41.63 -8.16 25.65
C LEU A 18 40.89 -7.89 26.96
N LEU A 19 40.50 -6.64 27.19
CA LEU A 19 39.48 -6.36 28.19
C LEU A 19 38.16 -6.90 27.64
N PRO A 20 37.44 -7.77 28.37
CA PRO A 20 36.05 -8.01 28.04
C PRO A 20 35.35 -6.65 28.16
N CYS A 21 34.79 -6.15 27.06
CA CYS A 21 33.70 -5.21 27.17
C CYS A 21 32.58 -5.96 27.89
N ASN A 22 32.57 -5.89 29.22
CA ASN A 22 31.37 -6.13 30.00
C ASN A 22 30.47 -4.91 29.76
N GLY A 23 30.00 -4.81 28.53
CA GLY A 23 28.95 -3.91 28.14
C GLY A 23 27.68 -4.46 28.75
N ASN A 24 27.49 -4.20 30.03
CA ASN A 24 26.16 -3.88 30.49
C ASN A 24 25.74 -2.66 29.66
N LEU A 25 25.14 -2.91 28.48
CA LEU A 25 24.06 -2.05 28.05
C LEU A 25 23.16 -1.96 29.27
N PRO A 26 22.83 -0.76 29.78
CA PRO A 26 21.71 -0.68 30.69
C PRO A 26 20.55 -1.29 29.92
N GLU A 27 20.19 -2.53 30.26
CA GLU A 27 18.83 -2.97 30.20
C GLU A 27 18.09 -1.83 30.90
N GLN A 28 17.38 -1.02 30.11
CA GLN A 28 16.49 -0.05 30.69
C GLN A 28 15.47 -0.89 31.44
N GLU A 29 15.75 -1.11 32.72
CA GLU A 29 14.80 -1.56 33.71
C GLU A 29 13.67 -0.54 33.62
N GLU A 30 12.61 -0.95 32.93
CA GLU A 30 11.44 -0.13 32.61
C GLU A 30 10.85 0.33 33.94
N ASN A 31 11.20 1.55 34.31
CA ASN A 31 10.80 2.16 35.57
C ASN A 31 9.26 2.16 35.59
N PRO A 32 8.59 1.54 36.58
CA PRO A 32 7.16 1.20 36.52
C PRO A 32 6.23 2.40 36.77
N SER A 33 6.65 3.59 36.37
CA SER A 33 5.88 4.83 36.49
C SER A 33 6.04 5.74 35.27
N GLU A 34 6.19 5.17 34.07
CA GLU A 34 5.91 5.93 32.86
C GLU A 34 4.40 6.17 32.79
N LYS A 35 4.01 7.39 33.14
CA LYS A 35 2.60 7.81 33.22
C LYS A 35 2.04 7.86 31.80
N TYR A 36 1.36 6.80 31.39
CA TYR A 36 0.64 6.74 30.11
C TYR A 36 -0.29 7.95 29.96
N LEU A 37 -0.13 8.69 28.86
CA LEU A 37 -1.04 9.77 28.52
C LEU A 37 -2.27 9.16 27.84
N THR A 38 -3.42 9.30 28.49
CA THR A 38 -4.70 8.84 27.93
C THR A 38 -5.20 9.84 26.89
N VAL A 39 -5.34 9.39 25.65
CA VAL A 39 -5.77 10.20 24.50
C VAL A 39 -6.87 9.48 23.72
N ASP A 40 -7.62 10.25 22.94
CA ASP A 40 -8.58 9.71 21.99
C ASP A 40 -7.85 9.26 20.72
N CYS A 41 -7.79 7.94 20.50
CA CYS A 41 -7.03 7.35 19.39
C CYS A 41 -7.65 7.61 18.01
N SER A 42 -8.93 8.02 17.95
CA SER A 42 -9.56 8.43 16.69
C SER A 42 -9.00 9.75 16.14
N THR A 43 -8.33 10.55 16.99
CA THR A 43 -7.80 11.88 16.65
C THR A 43 -6.30 11.91 16.39
N LEU A 44 -5.64 10.75 16.42
CA LEU A 44 -4.19 10.67 16.23
C LEU A 44 -3.80 11.03 14.79
N LEU A 45 -2.73 11.79 14.65
CA LEU A 45 -2.18 12.16 13.35
C LEU A 45 -1.37 11.01 12.73
N PRO A 46 -1.27 10.94 11.39
CA PRO A 46 -0.37 10.01 10.72
C PRO A 46 1.06 10.11 11.26
N GLY A 47 1.61 8.99 11.73
CA GLY A 47 2.93 8.92 12.38
C GLY A 47 2.92 8.85 13.91
N GLN A 48 1.78 9.04 14.56
CA GLN A 48 1.60 8.81 16.01
C GLN A 48 1.12 7.39 16.35
N TYR A 49 0.80 6.61 15.34
CA TYR A 49 0.39 5.21 15.42
C TYR A 49 0.95 4.43 14.24
N LEU A 50 1.00 3.10 14.40
CA LEU A 50 1.39 2.15 13.38
C LEU A 50 0.27 1.12 13.21
N CYS A 51 -0.16 0.86 11.98
CA CYS A 51 -1.14 -0.19 11.70
C CYS A 51 -0.43 -1.47 11.27
N SER A 52 -0.95 -2.60 11.71
CA SER A 52 -0.51 -3.92 11.25
C SER A 52 -0.94 -4.14 9.81
N GLU A 53 -0.21 -4.96 9.06
CA GLU A 53 -0.62 -5.33 7.71
C GLU A 53 -1.98 -6.07 7.74
N PRO A 54 -2.96 -5.67 6.90
CA PRO A 54 -4.25 -6.37 6.81
C PRO A 54 -4.08 -7.77 6.22
N GLU A 55 -4.97 -8.68 6.64
CA GLU A 55 -5.16 -9.95 5.96
C GLU A 55 -5.82 -9.69 4.59
N ILE A 56 -5.29 -10.33 3.55
CA ILE A 56 -5.71 -10.12 2.16
C ILE A 56 -6.59 -11.28 1.72
N ASP A 57 -7.75 -10.97 1.13
CA ASP A 57 -8.65 -11.96 0.53
C ASP A 57 -8.06 -12.49 -0.78
N GLU A 58 -8.01 -13.82 -0.93
CA GLU A 58 -7.47 -14.50 -2.10
C GLU A 58 -8.22 -14.15 -3.39
N ASN A 59 -9.53 -13.88 -3.32
CA ASN A 59 -10.35 -13.62 -4.52
C ASN A 59 -10.22 -12.18 -5.01
N THR A 60 -10.30 -11.23 -4.08
CA THR A 60 -10.30 -9.79 -4.40
C THR A 60 -8.89 -9.20 -4.44
N GLN A 61 -7.91 -9.86 -3.80
CA GLN A 61 -6.54 -9.37 -3.66
C GLN A 61 -6.48 -8.01 -2.94
N GLU A 62 -7.44 -7.77 -2.05
CA GLU A 62 -7.61 -6.57 -1.23
C GLU A 62 -7.83 -6.97 0.24
N PRO A 63 -7.73 -6.05 1.22
CA PRO A 63 -8.01 -6.33 2.62
C PRO A 63 -9.39 -6.97 2.83
N ILE A 64 -9.49 -7.89 3.78
CA ILE A 64 -10.78 -8.45 4.22
C ILE A 64 -11.70 -7.31 4.67
N ASP A 65 -12.98 -7.41 4.31
CA ASP A 65 -14.03 -6.44 4.64
C ASP A 65 -13.81 -5.04 4.05
N CYS A 66 -13.34 -4.98 2.80
CA CYS A 66 -13.32 -3.73 2.05
C CYS A 66 -14.75 -3.28 1.69
N SER A 67 -15.20 -2.16 2.24
CA SER A 67 -16.52 -1.59 1.93
C SER A 67 -16.56 -0.85 0.60
N ARG A 68 -17.76 -0.58 0.07
CA ARG A 68 -17.94 0.18 -1.19
C ARG A 68 -17.44 1.62 -1.10
N GLU A 69 -17.33 2.16 0.11
CA GLU A 69 -16.74 3.48 0.38
C GLU A 69 -15.21 3.48 0.20
N GLY A 70 -14.59 2.30 0.00
CA GLY A 70 -13.13 2.18 -0.15
C GLY A 70 -12.38 2.21 1.17
N ILE A 71 -13.02 1.71 2.24
CA ILE A 71 -12.44 1.66 3.59
C ILE A 71 -12.49 0.21 4.09
N ALA A 72 -11.38 -0.24 4.67
CA ALA A 72 -11.26 -1.51 5.37
C ALA A 72 -10.79 -1.27 6.82
N SER A 73 -11.25 -2.12 7.75
CA SER A 73 -10.85 -2.06 9.15
C SER A 73 -9.52 -2.77 9.39
N VAL A 74 -8.58 -2.12 10.07
CA VAL A 74 -7.29 -2.70 10.46
C VAL A 74 -6.98 -2.46 11.92
N GLN A 75 -6.17 -3.32 12.51
CA GLN A 75 -5.68 -3.09 13.86
C GLN A 75 -4.47 -2.17 13.85
N CYS A 76 -4.50 -1.15 14.71
CA CYS A 76 -3.45 -0.17 14.85
C CYS A 76 -3.00 -0.07 16.31
N MET A 77 -1.72 0.28 16.49
CA MET A 77 -1.06 0.48 17.77
C MET A 77 -0.52 1.90 17.87
N ALA A 78 -0.85 2.59 18.96
CA ALA A 78 -0.29 3.90 19.28
C ALA A 78 1.21 3.81 19.66
N LEU A 79 1.93 4.94 19.50
CA LEU A 79 3.32 5.07 19.94
C LEU A 79 3.47 4.74 21.45
N PRO A 80 4.65 4.27 21.90
CA PRO A 80 4.91 4.03 23.32
C PRO A 80 4.65 5.30 24.16
N GLY A 81 4.05 5.13 25.34
CA GLY A 81 3.67 6.24 26.23
C GLY A 81 2.25 6.80 26.01
N LEU A 82 1.54 6.40 24.96
CA LEU A 82 0.13 6.75 24.73
C LEU A 82 -0.80 5.56 25.03
N SER A 83 -1.98 5.84 25.59
CA SER A 83 -3.04 4.85 25.80
C SER A 83 -4.39 5.39 25.30
N CYS A 84 -5.14 4.54 24.59
CA CYS A 84 -6.43 4.88 24.01
C CYS A 84 -7.54 4.84 25.07
N ILE A 85 -8.39 5.86 25.11
CA ILE A 85 -9.54 5.92 26.03
C ILE A 85 -10.53 4.77 25.76
N GLU A 86 -10.76 4.41 24.50
CA GLU A 86 -11.78 3.41 24.14
C GLU A 86 -11.42 1.98 24.56
N THR A 87 -10.14 1.61 24.47
CA THR A 87 -9.66 0.25 24.72
C THR A 87 -8.92 0.12 26.06
N GLY A 88 -8.50 1.24 26.66
CA GLY A 88 -7.67 1.25 27.87
C GLY A 88 -6.25 0.73 27.65
N ASN A 89 -5.87 0.49 26.40
CA ASN A 89 -4.56 0.02 25.95
C ASN A 89 -4.12 0.83 24.72
N ARG A 90 -2.94 0.53 24.17
CA ARG A 90 -2.41 1.17 22.97
C ARG A 90 -3.01 0.67 21.64
N SER A 91 -3.81 -0.39 21.66
CA SER A 91 -4.43 -0.97 20.46
C SER A 91 -5.79 -0.33 20.17
N PHE A 92 -6.07 -0.01 18.91
CA PHE A 92 -7.37 0.48 18.45
C PHE A 92 -7.65 0.01 17.01
N THR A 93 -8.90 0.08 16.60
CA THR A 93 -9.31 -0.22 15.21
C THR A 93 -9.18 1.05 14.37
N GLY A 94 -8.27 1.05 13.41
CA GLY A 94 -8.12 2.10 12.42
C GLY A 94 -8.82 1.75 11.11
N SER A 95 -9.00 2.76 10.26
CA SER A 95 -9.42 2.62 8.89
C SER A 95 -8.22 2.73 7.94
N THR A 96 -8.14 1.82 6.97
CA THR A 96 -7.21 1.92 5.85
C THR A 96 -7.98 2.04 4.55
N GLU A 97 -7.40 2.75 3.59
CA GLU A 97 -7.96 2.84 2.24
C GLU A 97 -7.83 1.49 1.53
N CYS A 98 -8.89 1.10 0.83
CA CYS A 98 -8.96 -0.12 0.02
C CYS A 98 -9.77 0.17 -1.25
N ARG A 99 -9.69 -0.72 -2.24
CA ARG A 99 -10.46 -0.58 -3.49
C ARG A 99 -11.50 -1.69 -3.58
N TRP A 100 -12.77 -1.34 -3.59
CA TRP A 100 -13.84 -2.32 -3.75
C TRP A 100 -13.85 -2.88 -5.18
N THR A 101 -13.91 -4.20 -5.31
CA THR A 101 -13.87 -4.92 -6.60
C THR A 101 -15.14 -5.76 -6.81
N ASN A 102 -15.53 -5.97 -8.07
CA ASN A 102 -16.68 -6.80 -8.46
C ASN A 102 -16.23 -8.06 -9.24
N GLY A 103 -15.05 -8.61 -8.92
CA GLY A 103 -14.53 -9.83 -9.57
C GLY A 103 -14.06 -9.66 -11.02
N VAL A 104 -13.97 -8.44 -11.54
CA VAL A 104 -13.44 -8.18 -12.90
C VAL A 104 -11.92 -8.13 -12.85
N HIS A 105 -11.25 -9.10 -13.46
CA HIS A 105 -9.80 -9.23 -13.42
C HIS A 105 -9.11 -8.39 -14.49
N PHE A 106 -8.10 -7.61 -14.08
CA PHE A 106 -7.31 -6.78 -14.98
C PHE A 106 -6.59 -7.58 -16.08
N GLN A 107 -5.96 -8.70 -15.70
CA GLN A 107 -5.20 -9.54 -16.63
C GLN A 107 -6.10 -10.11 -17.72
N THR A 108 -7.29 -10.58 -17.36
CA THR A 108 -8.29 -11.09 -18.30
C THR A 108 -8.76 -9.99 -19.24
N ALA A 109 -9.07 -8.79 -18.73
CA ALA A 109 -9.47 -7.67 -19.56
C ALA A 109 -8.39 -7.26 -20.58
N LEU A 110 -7.13 -7.19 -20.14
CA LEU A 110 -5.99 -6.88 -21.00
C LEU A 110 -5.78 -7.94 -22.09
N LEU A 111 -5.84 -9.22 -21.70
CA LEU A 111 -5.64 -10.34 -22.62
C LEU A 111 -6.78 -10.42 -23.67
N LEU A 112 -8.02 -10.19 -23.24
CA LEU A 112 -9.17 -10.06 -24.13
C LEU A 112 -9.03 -8.88 -25.08
N SER A 113 -8.46 -7.75 -24.64
CA SER A 113 -8.23 -6.60 -25.50
C SER A 113 -7.15 -6.86 -26.56
N ILE A 114 -6.06 -7.54 -26.19
CA ILE A 114 -4.97 -7.88 -27.13
C ILE A 114 -5.43 -8.90 -28.19
N PHE A 115 -6.05 -10.01 -27.78
CA PHE A 115 -6.40 -11.09 -28.72
C PHE A 115 -7.76 -10.90 -29.39
N PHE A 116 -8.76 -10.39 -28.66
CA PHE A 116 -10.15 -10.28 -29.10
C PHE A 116 -10.65 -8.84 -29.17
N GLY A 117 -9.75 -7.86 -29.10
CA GLY A 117 -10.07 -6.43 -29.22
C GLY A 117 -10.73 -6.04 -30.56
N PRO A 118 -10.36 -6.60 -31.72
CA PRO A 118 -11.06 -6.32 -32.98
C PRO A 118 -12.53 -6.74 -32.96
N LEU A 119 -12.88 -7.76 -32.15
CA LEU A 119 -14.26 -8.19 -31.92
C LEU A 119 -14.95 -7.41 -30.78
N GLY A 120 -14.21 -6.59 -30.03
CA GLY A 120 -14.76 -5.82 -28.92
C GLY A 120 -15.14 -6.62 -27.67
N LEU A 121 -14.60 -7.84 -27.53
CA LEU A 121 -14.90 -8.72 -26.39
C LEU A 121 -14.44 -8.13 -25.05
N ASP A 122 -13.38 -7.32 -25.10
CA ASP A 122 -12.89 -6.52 -23.97
C ASP A 122 -13.96 -5.58 -23.40
N ARG A 123 -14.70 -4.88 -24.25
CA ARG A 123 -15.78 -3.97 -23.84
C ARG A 123 -17.00 -4.71 -23.31
N PHE A 124 -17.30 -5.87 -23.86
CA PHE A 124 -18.36 -6.72 -23.30
C PHE A 124 -17.99 -7.23 -21.89
N TYR A 125 -16.73 -7.64 -21.67
CA TYR A 125 -16.26 -8.07 -20.36
C TYR A 125 -16.33 -6.97 -19.30
N LEU A 126 -16.07 -5.72 -19.70
CA LEU A 126 -16.14 -4.54 -18.82
C LEU A 126 -17.56 -4.01 -18.56
N GLY A 127 -18.58 -4.55 -19.23
CA GLY A 127 -19.97 -4.08 -19.11
C GLY A 127 -20.34 -2.90 -20.03
N TYR A 128 -19.61 -2.69 -21.14
CA TYR A 128 -19.91 -1.68 -22.17
C TYR A 128 -20.48 -2.31 -23.46
N PRO A 129 -21.73 -2.81 -23.46
CA PRO A 129 -22.26 -3.58 -24.59
C PRO A 129 -22.43 -2.74 -25.86
N ALA A 130 -22.83 -1.47 -25.74
CA ALA A 130 -23.05 -0.60 -26.90
C ALA A 130 -21.76 -0.38 -27.72
N ILE A 131 -20.64 -0.15 -27.04
CA ILE A 131 -19.33 0.04 -27.68
C ILE A 131 -18.83 -1.29 -28.26
N GLY A 132 -19.08 -2.41 -27.57
CA GLY A 132 -18.77 -3.75 -28.09
C GLY A 132 -19.47 -4.03 -29.43
N PHE A 133 -20.78 -3.76 -29.53
CA PHE A 133 -21.52 -3.94 -30.79
C PHE A 133 -21.03 -3.02 -31.90
N LEU A 134 -20.70 -1.77 -31.56
CA LEU A 134 -20.15 -0.81 -32.51
C LEU A 134 -18.83 -1.29 -33.13
N LYS A 135 -17.97 -1.96 -32.35
CA LYS A 135 -16.73 -2.56 -32.87
C LYS A 135 -17.00 -3.77 -33.78
N LEU A 136 -17.99 -4.60 -33.44
CA LEU A 136 -18.37 -5.76 -34.26
C LEU A 136 -18.86 -5.35 -35.65
N THR A 137 -19.70 -4.31 -35.75
CA THR A 137 -20.24 -3.84 -37.03
C THR A 137 -19.18 -3.14 -37.89
N THR A 138 -18.15 -2.58 -37.27
CA THR A 138 -17.06 -1.84 -37.94
C THR A 138 -15.78 -2.66 -38.12
N LEU A 139 -15.82 -3.97 -37.81
CA LEU A 139 -14.66 -4.87 -37.82
C LEU A 139 -13.43 -4.26 -37.09
N GLY A 140 -13.68 -3.61 -35.95
CA GLY A 140 -12.61 -3.08 -35.10
C GLY A 140 -11.95 -1.79 -35.60
N PHE A 141 -12.69 -0.89 -36.27
CA PHE A 141 -12.25 0.48 -36.62
C PHE A 141 -10.88 0.54 -37.33
N PHE A 142 -10.62 -0.40 -38.25
CA PHE A 142 -9.37 -0.45 -39.01
C PHE A 142 -8.11 -0.44 -38.11
N PHE A 143 -8.15 -1.22 -37.02
CA PHE A 143 -7.10 -1.38 -36.00
C PHE A 143 -6.93 -0.20 -35.00
N LEU A 144 -7.38 1.01 -35.35
CA LEU A 144 -7.22 2.18 -34.48
C LEU A 144 -8.03 2.07 -33.19
N GLY A 145 -9.26 1.56 -33.28
CA GLY A 145 -10.09 1.29 -32.10
C GLY A 145 -9.40 0.29 -31.17
N HIS A 146 -8.96 -0.85 -31.72
CA HIS A 146 -8.24 -1.87 -30.98
C HIS A 146 -7.00 -1.33 -30.26
N LEU A 147 -6.16 -0.52 -30.93
CA LEU A 147 -4.98 0.07 -30.30
C LEU A 147 -5.35 1.01 -29.14
N LEU A 148 -6.39 1.85 -29.32
CA LEU A 148 -6.86 2.74 -28.26
C LEU A 148 -7.39 1.98 -27.05
N ASP A 149 -8.12 0.89 -27.27
CA ASP A 149 -8.64 0.07 -26.17
C ASP A 149 -7.53 -0.59 -25.36
N VAL A 150 -6.51 -1.13 -26.03
CA VAL A 150 -5.33 -1.69 -25.35
C VAL A 150 -4.65 -0.62 -24.49
N ILE A 151 -4.47 0.60 -25.02
CA ILE A 151 -3.85 1.70 -24.28
C ILE A 151 -4.70 2.10 -23.06
N LEU A 152 -6.03 2.26 -23.24
CA LEU A 152 -6.94 2.70 -22.18
C LEU A 152 -7.06 1.68 -21.04
N ILE A 153 -7.07 0.38 -21.37
CA ILE A 153 -7.09 -0.69 -20.37
C ILE A 153 -5.71 -0.79 -19.71
N ALA A 154 -4.61 -0.81 -20.48
CA ALA A 154 -3.25 -0.90 -19.93
C ALA A 154 -2.91 0.26 -18.99
N SER A 155 -3.37 1.48 -19.30
CA SER A 155 -3.18 2.66 -18.44
C SER A 155 -4.12 2.68 -17.22
N GLN A 156 -4.96 1.66 -17.03
CA GLN A 156 -5.96 1.56 -15.96
C GLN A 156 -6.90 2.78 -15.87
N SER A 157 -6.97 3.58 -16.94
CA SER A 157 -7.81 4.79 -16.97
C SER A 157 -9.27 4.43 -17.25
N LEU A 158 -9.49 3.30 -17.93
CA LEU A 158 -10.80 2.73 -18.15
C LEU A 158 -11.01 1.57 -17.17
N GLY A 159 -12.00 1.69 -16.30
CA GLY A 159 -12.42 0.64 -15.38
C GLY A 159 -13.72 -0.07 -15.81
N PRO A 160 -14.18 -1.05 -15.02
CA PRO A 160 -15.51 -1.65 -15.13
C PRO A 160 -16.64 -0.59 -15.13
N ALA A 161 -17.73 -0.88 -15.84
CA ALA A 161 -18.89 0.01 -15.94
C ALA A 161 -19.57 0.27 -14.57
N ASP A 162 -19.41 -0.63 -13.61
CA ASP A 162 -19.96 -0.50 -12.24
C ASP A 162 -19.24 0.54 -11.39
N GLY A 163 -18.12 1.10 -11.85
CA GLY A 163 -17.27 1.99 -11.07
C GLY A 163 -16.41 1.28 -10.02
N SER A 164 -16.46 -0.06 -9.97
CA SER A 164 -15.57 -0.87 -9.14
C SER A 164 -14.14 -0.85 -9.68
N ALA A 165 -13.17 -1.19 -8.82
CA ALA A 165 -11.81 -1.39 -9.23
C ALA A 165 -11.61 -2.77 -9.90
N TYR A 166 -10.55 -2.86 -10.72
CA TYR A 166 -10.08 -4.16 -11.18
C TYR A 166 -9.51 -4.98 -10.03
N VAL A 167 -9.76 -6.29 -10.08
CA VAL A 167 -8.98 -7.26 -9.32
C VAL A 167 -7.60 -7.34 -9.96
N ILE A 168 -6.60 -6.88 -9.22
CA ILE A 168 -5.18 -6.93 -9.58
C ILE A 168 -4.50 -7.68 -8.45
N ASN A 169 -3.65 -8.65 -8.78
CA ASN A 169 -2.84 -9.40 -7.80
C ASN A 169 -2.18 -8.45 -6.80
N TYR A 170 -2.03 -8.88 -5.55
CA TYR A 170 -1.48 -8.04 -4.48
C TYR A 170 -0.10 -7.46 -4.84
N TYR A 171 0.76 -8.24 -5.51
CA TYR A 171 2.07 -7.81 -6.03
C TYR A 171 2.05 -7.33 -7.49
N GLY A 172 0.87 -7.04 -8.03
CA GLY A 172 0.69 -6.62 -9.43
C GLY A 172 0.94 -5.12 -9.64
N PRO A 173 1.13 -4.70 -10.91
CA PRO A 173 1.29 -3.29 -11.24
C PRO A 173 -0.04 -2.55 -11.04
N ARG A 174 -0.13 -1.69 -10.02
CA ARG A 174 -1.27 -0.81 -9.75
C ARG A 174 -0.89 0.64 -10.02
N LEU A 175 -1.72 1.37 -10.76
CA LEU A 175 -1.58 2.81 -10.95
C LEU A 175 -2.43 3.54 -9.92
N HIS A 176 -1.78 4.22 -8.98
CA HIS A 176 -2.44 5.10 -8.02
C HIS A 176 -2.11 6.56 -8.32
N VAL A 177 -3.14 7.38 -8.51
CA VAL A 177 -2.97 8.83 -8.73
C VAL A 177 -2.83 9.49 -7.36
N VAL A 178 -1.61 9.87 -7.00
CA VAL A 178 -1.34 10.65 -5.79
C VAL A 178 -1.81 12.08 -6.02
N ARG A 179 -2.78 12.54 -5.23
CA ARG A 179 -3.24 13.94 -5.20
C ARG A 179 -2.60 14.67 -4.02
N LEU A 180 -2.46 15.98 -4.17
CA LEU A 180 -1.95 16.85 -3.11
C LEU A 180 -3.13 17.33 -2.29
N ASP A 181 -3.12 17.00 -1.00
CA ASP A 181 -4.09 17.46 -0.01
C ASP A 181 -3.40 18.35 1.03
N ASN A 182 -4.19 18.98 1.90
CA ASN A 182 -3.67 19.89 2.94
C ASN A 182 -2.74 19.20 3.95
N MET A 183 -2.83 17.87 4.07
CA MET A 183 -1.95 17.06 4.93
C MET A 183 -0.71 16.52 4.20
N THR A 184 -0.59 16.74 2.89
CA THR A 184 0.54 16.24 2.10
C THR A 184 1.72 17.20 2.18
N VAL A 185 2.84 16.73 2.71
CA VAL A 185 4.09 17.50 2.80
C VAL A 185 5.09 17.00 1.77
N ARG A 186 5.56 17.90 0.90
CA ARG A 186 6.68 17.60 0.00
C ARG A 186 7.97 17.62 0.79
N LYS A 187 8.57 16.45 1.03
CA LYS A 187 9.93 16.37 1.59
C LYS A 187 10.93 16.80 0.52
N PRO A 188 11.64 17.94 0.65
CA PRO A 188 12.73 18.25 -0.26
C PRO A 188 13.80 17.17 -0.08
N ARG A 189 14.29 16.62 -1.20
CA ARG A 189 15.38 15.65 -1.16
C ARG A 189 16.66 16.41 -0.74
N PRO A 190 17.54 15.90 0.15
CA PRO A 190 18.71 16.66 0.59
C PRO A 190 19.94 16.55 -0.35
N ASP A 191 19.86 15.79 -1.43
CA ASP A 191 20.98 15.34 -2.30
C ASP A 191 21.21 16.21 -3.56
N TRP A 192 20.83 17.49 -3.56
CA TRP A 192 21.04 18.38 -4.72
C TRP A 192 22.05 19.51 -4.49
N TYR A 193 22.95 19.38 -3.51
CA TYR A 193 24.20 20.15 -3.39
C TYR A 193 25.32 19.33 -2.74
#